data_AF-A0A645HQQ8-F1
#
_entry.id   AF-A0A645HQQ8-F1
#
_cell.length_a   1.000
_cell.length_b   1.000
_cell.length_c   1.000
_cell.angle_alpha   90.00
_cell.angle_beta   90.00
_cell.angle_gamma   90.00
#
_symmetry.space_group_name_H-M   'P 1'
#
loop_
_entity.id
_entity.type
_entity.pdbx_description
1 polymer ?
#
loop_
_entity_poly.entity_id
_entity_poly.type
_entity_poly.pdbx_seq_one_letter_code
_entity_poly.pdbx_strand_id
1 'polypeptide(L)' 'MDEAEQLCDRLALLKAGKILMTETPAKIKILAEGANDPSFTLEKAFLRLIRRGPK' A
#
# COMPACT_ATOMS: atom_id res chain seq x y z
N MET A 1 -6.44 -0.69 -8.88
CA MET A 1 -6.63 -0.32 -7.46
C MET A 1 -7.08 1.14 -7.32
N ASP A 2 -7.59 1.73 -8.41
CA ASP A 2 -7.68 3.18 -8.54
C ASP A 2 -8.91 3.74 -7.83
N GLU A 3 -10.02 2.99 -7.78
CA GLU A 3 -11.19 3.42 -6.99
C GLU A 3 -10.85 3.50 -5.49
N ALA A 4 -10.08 2.54 -4.97
CA ALA A 4 -9.64 2.55 -3.57
C ALA A 4 -8.69 3.72 -3.27
N GLU A 5 -7.91 4.16 -4.26
CA GLU A 5 -7.02 5.31 -4.12
C GLU A 5 -7.79 6.65 -4.14
N GLN A 6 -8.89 6.73 -4.89
CA GLN A 6 -9.69 7.95 -5.03
C GLN A 6 -10.81 8.08 -3.99
N LEU A 7 -11.35 6.96 -3.49
CA LEU A 7 -12.56 6.94 -2.66
C LEU A 7 -12.29 6.62 -1.19
N CYS A 8 -11.12 6.09 -0.84
CA CYS A 8 -10.82 5.67 0.53
C CYS A 8 -9.77 6.57 1.19
N ASP A 9 -10.10 7.13 2.35
CA ASP A 9 -9.14 7.87 3.16
C ASP A 9 -8.06 6.97 3.76
N ARG A 10 -8.41 5.72 4.06
CA ARG A 10 -7.54 4.73 4.71
C ARG A 10 -7.77 3.34 4.14
N LEU A 11 -6.70 2.55 4.11
CA LEU A 11 -6.68 1.18 3.61
C LEU A 11 -5.97 0.27 4.61
N ALA A 12 -6.48 -0.95 4.74
CA ALA A 12 -5.84 -2.03 5.50
C ALA A 12 -5.24 -3.07 4.54
N LEU A 13 -3.96 -3.37 4.71
CA LEU A 13 -3.28 -4.45 3.99
C LEU A 13 -3.42 -5.75 4.77
N LEU A 14 -4.12 -6.72 4.21
CA LEU A 14 -4.35 -8.02 4.83
C LEU A 14 -3.65 -9.13 4.04
N LYS A 15 -2.91 -9.98 4.74
CA LYS A 15 -2.25 -11.17 4.17
C LYS A 15 -2.46 -12.36 5.10
N ALA A 16 -3.03 -13.44 4.56
CA ALA A 16 -3.27 -14.69 5.30
C ALA A 16 -3.96 -14.48 6.66
N GLY A 17 -5.03 -13.68 6.67
CA GLY A 17 -5.80 -13.38 7.89
C GLY A 17 -5.14 -12.43 8.88
N LYS A 18 -3.95 -11.90 8.59
CA LYS A 18 -3.25 -10.91 9.42
C LYS A 18 -3.27 -9.54 8.75
N ILE A 19 -3.62 -8.51 9.52
CA ILE A 19 -3.43 -7.12 9.10
C ILE A 19 -1.94 -6.81 9.22
N LEU A 20 -1.32 -6.47 8.09
CA LEU A 20 0.07 -6.06 8.02
C LEU A 20 0.22 -4.58 8.40
N MET A 21 -0.70 -3.73 7.95
CA MET A 21 -0.76 -2.30 8.30
C MET A 21 -2.08 -1.65 7.89
N THR A 22 -2.38 -0.48 8.46
CA THR A 22 -3.57 0.31 8.14
C THR A 22 -3.24 1.80 8.03
N GLU A 23 -3.11 2.31 6.82
CA GLU A 23 -2.65 3.67 6.54
C GLU A 23 -3.39 4.30 5.34
N THR A 24 -3.19 5.59 5.12
CA THR A 24 -3.67 6.30 3.92
C THR A 24 -2.99 5.76 2.65
N PRO A 25 -3.63 5.81 1.47
CA PRO A 25 -3.00 5.41 0.20
C PRO A 25 -1.62 6.07 -0.03
N ALA A 26 -1.49 7.37 0.25
CA ALA A 26 -0.24 8.11 0.11
C ALA A 26 0.89 7.55 0.99
N LYS A 27 0.61 7.31 2.28
CA LYS A 27 1.57 6.68 3.19
C LYS A 27 1.95 5.26 2.79
N ILE A 28 1.01 4.46 2.27
CA ILE A 28 1.31 3.10 1.79
C ILE A 28 2.34 3.16 0.65
N LYS A 29 2.21 4.11 -0.29
CA LYS A 29 3.21 4.34 -1.35
C LYS A 29 4.58 4.72 -0.80
N ILE A 30 4.63 5.60 0.20
CA ILE A 30 5.88 5.99 0.88
C ILE A 30 6.54 4.78 1.55
N LEU A 31 5.78 3.97 2.29
CA LEU A 31 6.25 2.77 2.99
C LEU A 31 6.77 1.69 2.03
N ALA A 32 6.24 1.65 0.82
CA ALA A 32 6.72 0.80 -0.25
C ALA A 32 7.96 1.35 -0.98
N GLU A 33 8.58 2.44 -0.49
CA GLU A 33 9.71 3.15 -1.10
C GLU A 33 9.39 3.73 -2.49
N GLY A 34 8.11 4.01 -2.75
CA GLY A 34 7.63 4.61 -4.00
C GLY A 34 7.68 6.14 -4.03
N ALA A 35 8.13 6.78 -2.96
CA ALA A 35 8.06 8.24 -2.79
C ALA A 35 8.78 9.04 -3.89
N ASN A 36 9.77 8.43 -4.58
CA ASN A 36 10.57 9.07 -5.63
C ASN A 36 10.07 8.76 -7.05
N ASP A 37 8.97 8.01 -7.21
CA ASP A 37 8.41 7.66 -8.52
C ASP A 37 6.95 8.17 -8.62
N PRO A 38 6.69 9.23 -9.40
CA PRO A 38 5.34 9.76 -9.61
C PRO A 38 4.38 8.76 -10.29
N SER A 39 4.92 7.77 -11.00
CA SER A 39 4.16 6.69 -11.65
C SER A 39 3.93 5.49 -10.73
N PHE A 40 4.30 5.62 -9.46
CA PHE A 40 4.16 4.55 -8.49
C PHE A 40 2.70 4.44 -8.02
N THR A 41 2.06 3.36 -8.45
CA THR A 41 0.65 3.08 -8.15
C THR A 41 0.51 2.35 -6.82
N LEU A 42 -0.70 2.43 -6.24
CA LEU A 42 -1.03 1.71 -5.01
C LEU A 42 -0.88 0.18 -5.18
N GLU A 43 -1.13 -0.34 -6.39
CA GLU A 43 -0.95 -1.75 -6.70
C GLU A 43 0.53 -2.18 -6.64
N LYS A 44 1.45 -1.38 -7.20
CA LYS A 44 2.89 -1.63 -7.07
C LYS A 44 3.31 -1.60 -5.60
N ALA A 45 2.77 -0.67 -4.82
CA ALA A 45 3.01 -0.57 -3.38
C ALA A 45 2.57 -1.85 -2.66
N PHE A 46 1.36 -2.31 -2.93
CA PHE A 46 0.80 -3.56 -2.41
C PHE A 46 1.72 -4.75 -2.70
N LEU A 47 2.07 -4.97 -3.98
CA LEU A 47 2.90 -6.10 -4.40
C LEU A 47 4.28 -6.11 -3.72
N ARG A 48 4.88 -4.93 -3.50
CA ARG A 48 6.18 -4.81 -2.84
C ARG A 48 6.09 -5.12 -1.35
N LEU A 49 5.07 -4.60 -0.67
CA LEU A 49 4.87 -4.78 0.77
C LEU A 49 4.51 -6.24 1.13
N ILE A 50 3.65 -6.90 0.34
CA ILE A 50 3.30 -8.31 0.60
C ILE A 50 4.49 -9.26 0.38
N ARG A 51 5.44 -8.91 -0.48
CA ARG A 51 6.64 -9.72 -0.78
C ARG A 51 7.71 -9.59 0.30
N ARG A 52 7.89 -8.39 0.88
CA ARG A 52 8.84 -8.17 1.97
C ARG A 52 8.44 -8.85 3.27
N GLY A 53 7.14 -9.06 3.50
CA GLY A 53 6.63 -9.58 4.76
C GLY A 53 6.84 -8.59 5.92
N PRO A 54 6.11 -8.76 7.04
CA PRO A 54 6.37 -7.96 8.22
C PRO A 54 7.78 -8.30 8.76
N LYS A 55 8.58 -7.27 9.06
CA LYS A 55 9.78 -7.42 9.90
C LYS A 55 9.38 -7.40 11.36
#